data_AF-A0A0W7WE08-F1
#
_entry.id   AF-A0A0W7WE08-F1
#
_cell.length_a   1.000
_cell.length_b   1.000
_cell.length_c   1.000
_cell.angle_alpha   90.00
_cell.angle_beta   90.00
_cell.angle_gamma   90.00
#
_symmetry.space_group_name_H-M   'P 1'
#
loop_
_entity.id
_entity.type
_entity.pdbx_description
1 polymer ?
#
loop_
_entity_poly.entity_id
_entity_poly.type
_entity_poly.pdbx_seq_one_letter_code
_entity_poly.pdbx_strand_id
1 'polypeptide(L)'
;MSLVATLLGTAMIAAGVGFLLFAALGLWRLPDTLSRLHALTKADTAGLALVALGAACLSDTPAALLPLGLCALLVAVSGATIGHLIARRLMRRPAA
;
A
#
# COMPACT_ATOMS: atom_id res chain seq x y z
N MET A 1 -0.96 -21.59 16.72
CA MET A 1 -1.49 -20.21 16.63
C MET A 1 -2.37 -19.86 17.83
N SER A 2 -2.24 -18.67 18.42
CA SER A 2 -3.13 -18.21 19.52
C SER A 2 -4.36 -17.48 18.97
N LEU A 3 -5.51 -17.56 19.67
CA LEU A 3 -6.74 -16.84 19.28
C LEU A 3 -6.51 -15.33 19.13
N VAL A 4 -5.68 -14.76 20.00
CA VAL A 4 -5.29 -13.34 19.95
C VAL A 4 -4.57 -13.01 18.64
N ALA A 5 -3.61 -13.84 18.22
CA ALA A 5 -2.91 -13.65 16.95
C ALA A 5 -3.86 -13.77 15.75
N THR A 6 -4.84 -14.68 15.82
CA THR A 6 -5.87 -14.81 14.78
C THR A 6 -6.74 -13.56 14.66
N LEU A 7 -7.26 -13.05 15.78
CA LEU A 7 -8.09 -11.84 15.79
C LEU A 7 -7.30 -10.61 15.33
N LEU A 8 -6.07 -10.45 15.83
CA LEU A 8 -5.21 -9.34 15.45
C LEU A 8 -4.84 -9.39 13.97
N GLY A 9 -4.37 -10.54 13.48
CA GLY A 9 -3.96 -10.71 12.09
C GLY A 9 -5.09 -10.48 11.10
N THR A 10 -6.28 -11.03 11.39
CA THR A 10 -7.47 -10.82 10.54
C THR A 10 -7.95 -9.37 10.56
N ALA A 11 -7.94 -8.70 11.72
CA ALA A 11 -8.28 -7.28 11.81
C ALA A 11 -7.29 -6.39 11.03
N MET A 12 -5.99 -6.68 11.11
CA MET A 12 -4.96 -5.97 10.34
C MET A 12 -5.15 -6.15 8.83
N ILE A 13 -5.43 -7.37 8.38
CA ILE A 13 -5.73 -7.65 6.97
C ILE A 13 -6.98 -6.89 6.53
N ALA A 14 -8.07 -6.93 7.30
CA ALA A 14 -9.31 -6.22 6.98
C ALA A 14 -9.09 -4.69 6.88
N ALA A 15 -8.35 -4.11 7.82
CA ALA A 15 -7.96 -2.69 7.76
C ALA A 15 -7.10 -2.40 6.52
N GLY A 16 -6.12 -3.26 6.23
CA GLY A 16 -5.26 -3.13 5.05
C GLY A 16 -6.02 -3.18 3.74
N VAL A 17 -6.99 -4.09 3.60
CA VAL A 17 -7.92 -4.13 2.46
C VAL A 17 -8.72 -2.84 2.36
N GLY A 18 -9.19 -2.28 3.49
CA GLY A 18 -9.84 -0.97 3.51
C GLY A 18 -8.95 0.14 2.93
N PHE A 19 -7.68 0.19 3.29
CA PHE A 19 -6.71 1.13 2.71
C PHE A 19 -6.49 0.92 1.21
N LEU A 20 -6.39 -0.33 0.75
CA LEU A 20 -6.29 -0.64 -0.69
C LEU A 20 -7.54 -0.19 -1.46
N LEU A 21 -8.73 -0.33 -0.87
CA LEU A 21 -9.97 0.21 -1.42
C LEU A 21 -9.93 1.74 -1.49
N PHE A 22 -9.44 2.42 -0.45
CA PHE A 22 -9.25 3.88 -0.50
C PHE A 22 -8.25 4.30 -1.58
N ALA A 23 -7.19 3.52 -1.83
CA ALA A 23 -6.25 3.76 -2.91
C ALA A 23 -6.94 3.70 -4.28
N ALA A 24 -7.73 2.64 -4.53
CA ALA A 24 -8.50 2.46 -5.75
C ALA A 24 -9.57 3.56 -5.94
N LEU A 25 -10.29 3.91 -4.86
CA LEU A 25 -11.28 5.00 -4.87
C LEU A 25 -10.63 6.36 -5.11
N GLY A 26 -9.46 6.62 -4.52
CA GLY A 26 -8.68 7.84 -4.77
C GLY A 26 -8.26 7.95 -6.24
N LEU A 27 -7.86 6.84 -6.85
CA LEU A 27 -7.56 6.78 -8.27
C LEU A 27 -8.80 7.04 -9.14
N TRP A 28 -9.99 6.59 -8.74
CA TRP A 28 -11.23 6.77 -9.50
C TRP A 28 -11.85 8.18 -9.35
N ARG A 29 -11.93 8.71 -8.11
CA ARG A 29 -12.68 9.93 -7.79
C ARG A 29 -11.90 11.23 -7.94
N LEU A 30 -10.58 11.26 -7.72
CA LEU A 30 -9.87 12.54 -7.60
C LEU A 30 -9.73 13.22 -8.98
N PRO A 31 -9.95 14.54 -9.10
CA PRO A 31 -9.99 15.21 -10.40
C PRO A 31 -8.60 15.33 -11.05
N ASP A 32 -7.57 15.58 -10.23
CA ASP A 32 -6.21 15.84 -10.71
C ASP A 32 -5.30 14.61 -10.59
N THR A 33 -4.34 14.48 -11.52
CA THR A 33 -3.43 13.33 -11.58
C THR A 33 -2.46 13.28 -10.39
N LEU A 34 -1.96 14.43 -9.90
CA LEU A 34 -1.08 14.45 -8.73
C LEU A 34 -1.86 14.08 -7.47
N SER A 35 -3.12 14.52 -7.37
CA SER A 35 -4.01 14.12 -6.29
C SER A 35 -4.32 12.61 -6.32
N ARG A 36 -4.61 12.05 -7.50
CA ARG A 36 -4.77 10.59 -7.70
C ARG A 36 -3.52 9.82 -7.25
N LEU A 37 -2.33 10.25 -7.67
CA LEU A 37 -1.06 9.62 -7.32
C LEU A 37 -0.75 9.72 -5.82
N HIS A 38 -1.06 10.85 -5.19
CA HIS A 38 -0.86 11.04 -3.76
C HIS A 38 -1.74 10.08 -2.94
N ALA A 39 -3.02 9.97 -3.29
CA ALA A 39 -3.94 9.06 -2.63
C ALA A 39 -3.55 7.60 -2.87
N LEU A 40 -3.25 7.24 -4.12
CA LEU A 40 -2.81 5.90 -4.50
C LEU A 40 -1.58 5.48 -3.71
N THR A 41 -0.48 6.24 -3.79
CA THR A 41 0.80 5.84 -3.18
C THR A 41 0.75 5.72 -1.66
N LYS A 42 0.08 6.64 -0.96
CA LYS A 42 -0.03 6.59 0.51
C LYS A 42 -0.91 5.45 0.98
N ALA A 43 -2.11 5.33 0.42
CA ALA A 43 -3.08 4.33 0.84
C ALA A 43 -2.65 2.91 0.43
N ASP A 44 -2.04 2.76 -0.74
CA ASP A 44 -1.51 1.47 -1.21
C ASP A 44 -0.38 0.96 -0.32
N THR A 45 0.62 1.80 -0.02
CA THR A 45 1.75 1.41 0.83
C THR A 45 1.30 1.05 2.25
N ALA A 46 0.38 1.83 2.84
CA ALA A 46 -0.17 1.54 4.17
C ALA A 46 -1.02 0.25 4.16
N GLY A 47 -1.85 0.07 3.14
CA GLY A 47 -2.71 -1.10 2.98
C GLY A 47 -1.89 -2.39 2.84
N LEU A 48 -0.89 -2.39 1.97
CA LEU A 48 -0.01 -3.54 1.80
C LEU A 48 0.80 -3.84 3.07
N ALA A 49 1.31 -2.82 3.77
CA ALA A 49 2.03 -3.03 5.02
C ALA A 49 1.14 -3.68 6.10
N LEU A 50 -0.12 -3.25 6.22
CA LEU A 50 -1.08 -3.86 7.14
C LEU A 50 -1.43 -5.29 6.77
N VAL A 51 -1.65 -5.57 5.48
CA VAL A 51 -1.89 -6.95 4.99
C VAL A 51 -0.68 -7.84 5.26
N ALA A 52 0.53 -7.36 4.99
CA ALA A 52 1.77 -8.09 5.22
C ALA A 52 1.99 -8.38 6.72
N LEU A 53 1.76 -7.40 7.60
CA LEU A 53 1.86 -7.58 9.04
C LEU A 53 0.80 -8.55 9.56
N GLY A 54 -0.44 -8.44 9.10
CA GLY A 54 -1.49 -9.38 9.48
C GLY A 54 -1.21 -10.80 9.01
N ALA A 55 -0.70 -10.97 7.79
CA ALA A 55 -0.24 -12.27 7.28
C ALA A 55 0.93 -12.83 8.10
N ALA A 56 1.85 -11.98 8.54
CA ALA A 56 2.93 -12.38 9.45
C ALA A 56 2.40 -12.85 10.81
N CYS A 57 1.39 -12.18 11.38
CA CYS A 57 0.74 -12.62 12.62
C CYS A 57 0.03 -13.98 12.49
N LEU A 58 -0.45 -14.30 11.29
CA LEU A 58 -1.10 -15.58 10.98
C LEU A 58 -0.12 -16.65 10.47
N SER A 59 1.16 -16.34 10.37
CA SER A 59 2.18 -17.29 9.94
C SER A 59 2.73 -18.06 11.15
N ASP A 60 2.83 -19.38 11.02
CA ASP A 60 3.44 -20.23 12.06
C ASP A 60 4.98 -20.20 12.03
N THR A 61 5.58 -19.59 11.00
CA THR A 61 7.03 -19.55 10.82
C THR A 61 7.56 -18.11 10.65
N PRO A 62 8.66 -17.76 11.34
CA PRO A 62 9.28 -16.44 11.19
C PRO A 62 9.90 -16.23 9.80
N ALA A 63 10.09 -17.32 9.04
CA ALA A 63 10.57 -17.27 7.66
C ALA A 63 9.63 -16.46 6.73
N ALA A 64 8.36 -16.29 7.08
CA ALA A 64 7.41 -15.46 6.33
C ALA A 64 7.70 -13.95 6.44
N LEU A 65 8.37 -13.49 7.51
CA LEU A 65 8.62 -12.07 7.75
C LEU A 65 9.50 -11.44 6.67
N LEU A 66 10.52 -12.15 6.22
CA LEU A 66 11.46 -11.65 5.22
C LEU A 66 10.79 -11.39 3.85
N PRO A 67 10.12 -12.37 3.19
CA PRO A 67 9.47 -12.12 1.92
C PRO A 67 8.31 -11.11 2.03
N LEU A 68 7.55 -11.10 3.14
CA LEU A 68 6.48 -10.13 3.36
C LEU A 68 7.03 -8.70 3.53
N GLY A 69 8.09 -8.55 4.33
CA GLY A 69 8.78 -7.28 4.51
C GLY A 69 9.43 -6.77 3.21
N LEU A 70 10.08 -7.66 2.46
CA LEU A 70 10.65 -7.32 1.15
C LEU A 70 9.56 -6.91 0.16
N CYS A 71 8.42 -7.60 0.13
CA CYS A 71 7.28 -7.22 -0.72
C CYS A 71 6.78 -5.81 -0.38
N ALA A 72 6.52 -5.53 0.90
CA ALA A 72 6.07 -4.22 1.35
C ALA A 72 7.07 -3.10 1.00
N LEU A 73 8.38 -3.36 1.20
CA LEU A 73 9.44 -2.42 0.87
C LEU A 73 9.54 -2.16 -0.64
N LEU A 74 9.57 -3.22 -1.44
CA LEU A 74 9.70 -3.12 -2.90
C LEU A 74 8.52 -2.37 -3.51
N VAL A 75 7.29 -2.63 -3.04
CA VAL A 75 6.11 -1.90 -3.50
C VAL A 75 6.17 -0.43 -3.07
N ALA A 76 6.60 -0.11 -1.85
CA ALA A 76 6.77 1.27 -1.40
C ALA A 76 7.77 2.04 -2.27
N VAL A 77 8.93 1.42 -2.57
CA VAL A 77 9.97 2.01 -3.43
C VAL A 77 9.47 2.16 -4.87
N SER A 78 8.79 1.15 -5.41
CA SER A 78 8.18 1.19 -6.73
C SER A 78 7.17 2.33 -6.84
N GLY A 79 6.24 2.43 -5.89
CA GLY A 79 5.23 3.48 -5.82
C GLY A 79 5.84 4.88 -5.73
N ALA A 80 6.86 5.08 -4.89
CA ALA A 80 7.58 6.35 -4.79
C ALA A 80 8.28 6.72 -6.12
N THR A 81 8.91 5.75 -6.78
CA THR A 81 9.61 5.95 -8.05
C THR A 81 8.63 6.33 -9.16
N ILE A 82 7.54 5.58 -9.31
CA ILE A 82 6.48 5.85 -10.29
C ILE A 82 5.85 7.23 -10.04
N GLY A 83 5.52 7.53 -8.78
CA GLY A 83 4.97 8.83 -8.38
C GLY A 83 5.88 9.99 -8.77
N HIS A 84 7.18 9.88 -8.49
CA HIS A 84 8.17 10.89 -8.84
C HIS A 84 8.30 11.08 -10.35
N LEU A 85 8.39 10.00 -11.12
CA LEU A 85 8.53 10.04 -12.58
C LEU A 85 7.29 10.68 -13.25
N ILE A 86 6.09 10.33 -12.81
CA ILE A 86 4.86 10.90 -13.37
C ILE A 86 4.73 12.37 -12.98
N ALA A 87 4.96 12.73 -11.71
CA ALA A 87 4.90 14.11 -11.25
C ALA A 87 5.88 15.00 -12.02
N ARG A 88 7.13 14.55 -12.18
CA ARG A 88 8.15 15.26 -12.96
C ARG A 88 7.74 15.45 -14.42
N ARG A 89 7.06 14.48 -15.03
CA ARG A 89 6.56 14.60 -16.41
C ARG A 89 5.42 15.60 -16.51
N LEU A 90 4.48 15.60 -15.57
CA LEU A 90 3.36 16.54 -15.54
C LEU A 90 3.83 17.99 -15.35
N MET A 91 4.76 18.23 -14.42
CA MET A 91 5.31 19.56 -14.16
C MET A 91 6.13 20.13 -15.33
N ARG A 92 6.59 19.28 -16.26
CA ARG A 92 7.35 19.68 -17.45
C ARG A 92 6.48 19.96 -18.68
N ARG A 93 5.18 19.67 -18.63
CA ARG A 93 4.28 20.00 -19.74
C ARG A 93 4.02 21.51 -19.71
N PRO A 94 4.34 22.26 -20.78
CA PRO A 94 3.90 23.65 -20.89
C PRO A 94 2.37 23.68 -20.82
N ALA A 95 1.81 24.62 -20.06
CA ALA A 95 0.39 24.92 -20.14
C ALA A 95 0.10 25.31 -21.61
N ALA A 96 -0.72 24.50 -22.28
CA ALA A 96 -1.23 24.81 -23.61
C ALA A 96 -2.29 25.91 -23.52
#